data_AF-A0A9W8D0W3-F1
#
_entry.id   AF-A0A9W8D0W3-F1
#
_cell.length_a   1.000
_cell.length_b   1.000
_cell.length_c   1.000
_cell.angle_alpha   90.00
_cell.angle_beta   90.00
_cell.angle_gamma   90.00
#
_symmetry.space_group_name_H-M   'P 1'
#
loop_
_entity.id
_entity.type
_entity.pdbx_description
1 polymer ?
#
loop_
_entity_poly.entity_id
_entity_poly.type
_entity_poly.pdbx_seq_one_letter_code
_entity_poly.pdbx_strand_id
1 'polypeptide(L)'
;MDKFVSTVENHEIPLHPLDTQAAFLNVPYHFFYPNTNQSDDFMPNDVLRDSFYRALERFPILAGYLRSEGTGKTTVVVDRNDLNMPEYLESTSDVLFSELQDAKFHHSSWPNGLSTTGPITVASANGRIKLMNVH
;
A
#
# COMPACT_ATOMS: atom_id res chain seq x y z
N MET A 1 -7.88 -10.55 8.79
CA MET A 1 -7.19 -11.36 7.76
C MET A 1 -8.03 -12.55 7.31
N ASP A 2 -8.39 -13.50 8.18
CA ASP A 2 -9.11 -14.73 7.80
C ASP A 2 -10.44 -14.49 7.06
N LYS A 3 -11.17 -13.46 7.49
CA LYS A 3 -12.41 -13.04 6.83
C LYS A 3 -12.16 -12.60 5.38
N PHE A 4 -11.13 -11.79 5.12
CA PHE A 4 -10.77 -11.38 3.77
C PHE A 4 -10.36 -12.56 2.89
N VAL A 5 -9.48 -13.45 3.37
CA VAL A 5 -9.03 -14.62 2.58
C VAL A 5 -10.21 -15.49 2.16
N SER A 6 -11.27 -15.57 2.97
CA SER A 6 -12.47 -16.33 2.66
C SER A 6 -13.31 -15.75 1.51
N THR A 7 -13.18 -14.45 1.22
CA THR A 7 -13.93 -13.75 0.16
C THR A 7 -13.17 -13.65 -1.17
N VAL A 8 -11.89 -14.03 -1.20
CA VAL A 8 -11.08 -13.90 -2.42
C VAL A 8 -11.35 -15.05 -3.38
N GLU A 9 -11.64 -14.71 -4.63
CA GLU A 9 -11.70 -15.65 -5.75
C GLU A 9 -10.42 -15.57 -6.59
N ASN A 10 -10.03 -16.72 -7.14
CA ASN A 10 -8.88 -16.79 -8.05
C ASN A 10 -9.23 -16.07 -9.35
N HIS A 11 -8.39 -15.12 -9.75
CA HIS A 11 -8.56 -14.44 -11.03
C HIS A 11 -7.25 -13.84 -11.54
N GLU A 12 -7.21 -13.64 -12.85
CA GLU A 12 -6.05 -13.07 -13.55
C GLU A 12 -6.49 -11.86 -14.35
N ILE A 13 -5.75 -10.77 -14.22
CA ILE A 13 -6.04 -9.49 -14.89
C ILE A 13 -4.84 -9.14 -15.75
N PRO A 14 -4.92 -9.33 -17.08
CA PRO A 14 -3.87 -8.89 -17.99
C PRO A 14 -3.73 -7.37 -17.93
N LEU A 15 -2.50 -6.88 -17.75
CA LEU A 15 -2.23 -5.45 -17.77
C LEU A 15 -2.31 -4.91 -19.20
N HIS A 16 -2.82 -3.68 -19.32
CA HIS A 16 -2.67 -2.94 -20.56
C HIS A 16 -1.18 -2.62 -20.79
N PRO A 17 -0.71 -2.44 -22.04
CA PRO A 17 0.69 -2.08 -22.31
C PRO A 17 1.20 -0.83 -21.57
N LEU A 18 0.31 0.13 -21.31
CA LEU A 18 0.63 1.33 -20.52
C LEU A 18 0.79 1.00 -19.03
N ASP A 19 -0.08 0.16 -18.47
CA ASP A 19 0.02 -0.28 -17.08
C ASP A 19 1.28 -1.12 -16.85
N THR A 20 1.69 -1.91 -17.86
CA THR A 20 2.93 -2.69 -17.82
C THR A 20 4.15 -1.78 -17.71
N GLN A 21 4.15 -0.62 -18.37
CA GLN A 21 5.23 0.37 -18.23
C GLN A 21 5.21 1.04 -16.86
N ALA A 22 4.02 1.33 -16.33
CA ALA A 22 3.87 1.93 -15.01
C ALA A 22 4.22 0.96 -13.86
N ALA A 23 4.14 -0.36 -14.09
CA ALA A 23 4.42 -1.40 -13.10
C ALA A 23 5.85 -1.40 -12.53
N PHE A 24 6.77 -0.61 -13.11
CA PHE A 24 8.14 -0.45 -12.62
C PHE A 24 8.32 0.71 -11.63
N LEU A 25 7.25 1.47 -11.36
CA LEU A 25 7.28 2.67 -10.53
C LEU A 25 6.37 2.51 -9.31
N ASN A 26 6.86 2.96 -8.15
CA ASN A 26 6.02 3.19 -6.98
C ASN A 26 5.49 4.63 -7.01
N VAL A 27 4.18 4.79 -6.78
CA VAL A 27 3.55 6.10 -6.64
C VAL A 27 3.15 6.30 -5.19
N PRO A 28 3.96 7.01 -4.37
CA PRO A 28 3.64 7.21 -2.97
C PRO A 28 2.58 8.30 -2.80
N TYR A 29 1.66 8.09 -1.87
CA TYR A 29 0.69 9.08 -1.43
C TYR A 29 0.87 9.32 0.07
N HIS A 30 0.91 10.58 0.48
CA HIS A 30 1.06 10.99 1.87
C HIS A 30 -0.09 11.91 2.25
N PHE A 31 -0.81 11.55 3.30
CA PHE A 31 -1.95 12.31 3.81
C PHE A 31 -1.70 12.71 5.26
N PHE A 32 -1.72 14.02 5.54
CA PHE A 32 -1.50 14.56 6.88
C PHE A 32 -2.83 15.06 7.43
N TYR A 33 -3.22 14.57 8.61
CA TYR A 33 -4.47 14.92 9.27
C TYR A 33 -4.22 15.57 10.65
N PRO A 34 -4.78 16.76 10.94
CA PRO A 34 -4.65 17.37 12.25
C PRO A 34 -5.56 16.70 13.28
N ASN A 35 -5.03 16.45 14.48
CA ASN A 35 -5.83 16.10 15.66
C ASN A 35 -6.44 17.38 16.29
N THR A 36 -7.43 17.98 15.64
CA THR A 36 -7.99 19.29 16.07
C THR A 36 -8.64 19.25 17.45
N ASN A 37 -9.16 18.08 17.85
CA ASN A 37 -9.89 17.92 19.11
C ASN A 37 -9.01 17.41 20.25
N GLN A 38 -7.69 17.23 20.01
CA GLN A 38 -6.75 16.63 20.96
C GLN A 38 -7.27 15.31 21.52
N SER A 39 -7.91 14.51 20.66
CA SER A 39 -8.44 13.20 21.03
C SER A 39 -7.30 12.22 21.19
N ASP A 40 -7.25 11.53 22.32
CA ASP A 40 -6.30 10.41 22.54
C ASP A 40 -6.59 9.25 21.57
N ASP A 41 -7.83 9.14 21.10
CA ASP A 41 -8.30 8.15 20.13
C ASP A 41 -8.33 8.69 18.69
N PHE A 42 -7.39 9.59 18.34
CA PHE A 42 -7.29 10.13 16.99
C PHE A 42 -6.65 9.11 16.05
N MET A 43 -7.41 8.66 15.03
CA MET A 43 -6.98 7.65 14.05
C MET A 43 -6.59 6.30 14.70
N PRO A 44 -7.54 5.61 15.37
CA PRO A 44 -7.26 4.37 16.07
C PRO A 44 -6.81 3.26 15.11
N ASN A 45 -5.65 2.67 15.40
CA ASN A 45 -5.00 1.72 14.50
C ASN A 45 -5.83 0.46 14.24
N ASP A 46 -6.53 -0.07 15.24
CA ASP A 46 -7.41 -1.22 15.09
C ASP A 46 -8.53 -0.96 14.07
N VAL A 47 -9.17 0.22 14.15
CA VAL A 47 -10.21 0.64 13.20
C VAL A 47 -9.65 0.85 11.80
N LEU A 48 -8.48 1.48 11.67
CA LEU A 48 -7.82 1.69 10.38
C LEU A 48 -7.43 0.36 9.72
N ARG A 49 -6.79 -0.54 10.47
CA ARG A 49 -6.39 -1.86 10.00
C ARG A 49 -7.58 -2.72 9.60
N ASP A 50 -8.67 -2.70 10.39
CA ASP A 50 -9.89 -3.42 10.05
C ASP A 50 -10.55 -2.84 8.79
N SER A 51 -10.60 -1.51 8.67
CA SER A 51 -11.13 -0.82 7.50
C SER A 51 -10.29 -1.10 6.25
N PHE A 52 -8.98 -1.19 6.41
CA PHE A 52 -8.04 -1.59 5.36
C PHE A 52 -8.35 -2.99 4.83
N TYR A 53 -8.54 -3.99 5.70
CA TYR A 53 -8.93 -5.33 5.25
C TYR A 53 -10.31 -5.35 4.58
N ARG A 54 -11.27 -4.56 5.04
CA ARG A 54 -12.58 -4.41 4.36
C ARG A 54 -12.44 -3.76 2.98
N ALA A 55 -11.49 -2.84 2.81
CA ALA A 55 -11.20 -2.27 1.50
C ALA A 55 -10.60 -3.33 0.57
N LEU A 56 -9.68 -4.17 1.08
CA LEU A 56 -9.14 -5.30 0.31
C LEU A 56 -10.22 -6.30 -0.13
N GLU A 57 -11.24 -6.56 0.69
CA GLU A 57 -12.40 -7.38 0.28
C GLU A 57 -13.07 -6.85 -1.01
N ARG A 58 -13.06 -5.53 -1.24
CA ARG A 58 -13.61 -4.89 -2.45
C ARG A 58 -12.60 -4.78 -3.59
N PHE A 59 -11.30 -4.74 -3.27
CA PHE A 59 -10.21 -4.57 -4.22
C PHE A 59 -9.15 -5.68 -4.07
N PRO A 60 -9.54 -6.96 -4.28
CA PRO A 60 -8.64 -8.10 -4.06
C PRO A 60 -7.41 -8.09 -4.98
N ILE A 61 -7.47 -7.37 -6.10
CA ILE A 61 -6.34 -7.12 -7.01
C ILE A 61 -5.09 -6.64 -6.25
N LEU A 62 -5.25 -5.85 -5.18
CA LEU A 62 -4.15 -5.28 -4.42
C LEU A 62 -3.39 -6.34 -3.60
N ALA A 63 -3.99 -7.50 -3.34
CA ALA A 63 -3.35 -8.66 -2.71
C ALA A 63 -2.78 -9.67 -3.73
N GLY A 64 -2.79 -9.32 -5.02
CA GLY A 64 -2.20 -10.12 -6.07
C GLY A 64 -0.69 -9.88 -6.25
N TYR A 65 -0.11 -10.57 -7.20
CA TYR A 65 1.28 -10.38 -7.63
C TYR A 65 1.39 -10.25 -9.15
N LEU A 66 2.42 -9.56 -9.62
CA LEU A 66 2.72 -9.48 -11.05
C LEU A 66 3.40 -10.77 -11.51
N ARG A 67 2.88 -11.36 -12.60
CA ARG A 67 3.50 -12.46 -13.33
C ARG A 67 3.84 -11.99 -14.73
N SER A 68 5.11 -12.04 -15.11
CA SER A 68 5.55 -11.81 -16.49
C SER A 68 5.42 -13.11 -17.28
N GLU A 69 4.77 -13.06 -18.43
CA GLU A 69 4.51 -14.24 -19.28
C GLU A 69 5.52 -14.38 -20.43
N GLY A 70 6.64 -13.66 -20.38
CA GLY A 70 7.73 -13.83 -21.35
C GLY A 70 7.38 -13.40 -22.77
N THR A 71 6.74 -12.25 -22.95
CA THR A 71 6.51 -11.58 -24.26
C THR A 71 6.27 -10.06 -24.10
N GLY A 72 6.72 -9.49 -22.97
CA GLY A 72 6.32 -8.14 -22.55
C GLY A 72 4.90 -8.06 -21.96
N LYS A 73 4.14 -9.16 -21.96
CA LYS A 73 2.86 -9.27 -21.28
C LYS A 73 3.07 -9.50 -19.78
N THR A 74 2.37 -8.71 -18.98
CA THR A 74 2.32 -8.83 -17.52
C THR A 74 0.88 -8.99 -17.07
N THR A 75 0.65 -9.87 -16.11
CA THR A 75 -0.68 -10.20 -15.57
C THR A 75 -0.63 -10.01 -14.06
N VAL A 76 -1.64 -9.38 -13.47
CA VAL A 76 -1.86 -9.45 -12.02
C VAL A 76 -2.58 -10.76 -11.73
N VAL A 77 -1.98 -11.59 -10.90
CA VAL A 77 -2.53 -12.87 -10.46
C VAL A 77 -2.99 -12.73 -9.03
N VAL A 78 -4.27 -12.99 -8.79
CA VAL A 78 -4.85 -13.12 -7.45
C VAL A 78 -5.11 -14.61 -7.24
N ASP A 79 -4.30 -15.24 -6.40
CA ASP A 79 -4.46 -16.64 -5.99
C ASP A 79 -4.81 -16.67 -4.51
N ARG A 80 -6.01 -17.15 -4.18
CA ARG A 80 -6.50 -17.29 -2.80
C ARG A 80 -5.57 -18.11 -1.93
N ASN A 81 -4.90 -19.12 -2.49
CA ASN A 81 -4.01 -20.00 -1.75
C ASN A 81 -2.59 -19.42 -1.61
N ASP A 82 -2.29 -18.34 -2.33
CA ASP A 82 -0.96 -17.77 -2.43
C ASP A 82 -1.01 -16.24 -2.61
N LEU A 83 -1.72 -15.59 -1.69
CA LEU A 83 -1.91 -14.15 -1.70
C LEU A 83 -0.61 -13.42 -1.37
N ASN A 84 -0.31 -12.41 -2.16
CA ASN A 84 0.80 -11.50 -1.94
C ASN A 84 0.30 -10.30 -1.12
N MET A 85 0.00 -10.57 0.14
CA MET A 85 -0.65 -9.61 1.04
C MET A 85 0.11 -8.27 1.09
N PRO A 86 -0.58 -7.13 0.98
CA PRO A 86 0.05 -5.83 1.17
C PRO A 86 0.62 -5.70 2.57
N GLU A 87 1.60 -4.81 2.71
CA GLU A 87 2.09 -4.43 4.03
C GLU A 87 1.20 -3.37 4.65
N TYR A 88 0.97 -3.50 5.96
CA TYR A 88 0.39 -2.46 6.80
C TYR A 88 1.34 -2.27 7.98
N LEU A 89 2.02 -1.13 8.01
CA LEU A 89 2.92 -0.72 9.08
C LEU A 89 2.29 0.41 9.88
N GLU A 90 2.77 0.58 11.10
CA GLU A 90 2.44 1.71 11.95
C GLU A 90 3.74 2.14 12.63
N SER A 91 3.98 3.44 12.70
CA SER A 91 5.07 4.02 13.48
C SER A 91 4.64 5.33 14.11
N THR A 92 5.44 5.80 15.07
CA THR A 92 5.27 7.10 15.71
C THR A 92 6.34 8.07 15.23
N SER A 93 6.07 9.36 15.32
CA SER A 93 7.01 10.41 14.94
C SER A 93 7.00 11.54 15.97
N ASP A 94 8.17 12.13 16.19
CA ASP A 94 8.32 13.33 17.00
C ASP A 94 8.04 14.63 16.21
N VAL A 95 7.82 14.53 14.89
CA VAL A 95 7.47 15.69 14.04
C VAL A 95 6.03 16.09 14.29
N LEU A 96 5.82 17.33 14.73
CA LEU A 96 4.50 17.85 15.03
C LEU A 96 3.78 18.30 13.76
N PHE A 97 2.45 18.17 13.74
CA PHE A 97 1.63 18.61 12.61
C PHE A 97 1.80 20.11 12.31
N SER A 98 1.99 20.95 13.33
CA SER A 98 2.24 22.38 13.16
C SER A 98 3.55 22.66 12.41
N GLU A 99 4.60 21.88 12.65
CA GLU A 99 5.88 22.03 11.94
C GLU A 99 5.73 21.71 10.45
N LEU A 100 4.93 20.68 10.13
CA LEU A 100 4.57 20.35 8.75
C LEU A 100 3.79 21.49 8.08
N GLN A 101 2.83 22.09 8.80
CA GLN A 101 2.06 23.23 8.28
C GLN A 101 2.94 24.46 8.02
N ASP A 102 3.80 24.82 8.97
CA ASP A 102 4.72 25.96 8.84
C ASP A 102 5.68 25.78 7.65
N ALA A 103 6.13 24.54 7.42
CA ALA A 103 6.94 24.15 6.27
C ALA A 103 6.13 23.97 4.96
N LYS A 104 4.81 24.24 4.98
CA LYS A 104 3.89 24.03 3.85
C LYS A 104 3.96 22.60 3.29
N PHE A 105 4.13 21.63 4.17
CA PHE A 105 4.25 20.20 3.88
C PHE A 105 5.41 19.86 2.93
N HIS A 106 6.48 20.65 2.92
CA HIS A 106 7.65 20.36 2.10
C HIS A 106 8.28 19.02 2.50
N HIS A 107 8.70 18.21 1.52
CA HIS A 107 9.20 16.84 1.76
C HIS A 107 10.36 16.77 2.77
N SER A 108 11.20 17.80 2.86
CA SER A 108 12.32 17.86 3.80
C SER A 108 11.88 18.01 5.26
N SER A 109 10.61 18.30 5.52
CA SER A 109 10.02 18.41 6.86
C SER A 109 9.32 17.13 7.32
N TRP A 110 9.19 16.12 6.44
CA TRP A 110 8.44 14.91 6.76
C TRP A 110 9.19 14.01 7.74
N PRO A 111 8.46 13.20 8.54
CA PRO A 111 9.06 12.13 9.33
C PRO A 111 9.97 11.22 8.49
N ASN A 112 11.11 10.84 9.07
CA ASN A 112 11.99 9.84 8.47
C ASN A 112 11.26 8.50 8.34
N GLY A 113 11.47 7.80 7.22
CA GLY A 113 10.85 6.49 6.99
C GLY A 113 9.36 6.52 6.65
N LEU A 114 8.77 7.70 6.45
CA LEU A 114 7.37 7.82 6.04
C LEU A 114 7.09 7.08 4.73
N SER A 115 7.97 7.23 3.72
CA SER A 115 7.95 6.42 2.51
C SER A 115 8.68 5.09 2.74
N THR A 116 7.93 3.99 2.77
CA THR A 116 8.47 2.64 3.02
C THR A 116 9.07 1.99 1.78
N THR A 117 8.84 2.58 0.60
CA THR A 117 9.39 2.11 -0.68
C THR A 117 10.09 3.22 -1.44
N GLY A 118 11.09 2.85 -2.24
CA GLY A 118 11.75 3.75 -3.19
C GLY A 118 10.91 3.97 -4.46
N PRO A 119 11.32 4.89 -5.35
CA PRO A 119 10.55 5.21 -6.56
C PRO A 119 10.48 4.07 -7.58
N ILE A 120 11.43 3.14 -7.54
CA ILE A 120 11.48 1.97 -8.41
C ILE A 120 10.96 0.76 -7.65
N THR A 121 10.09 -0.02 -8.29
CA THR A 121 9.59 -1.27 -7.70
C THR A 121 10.70 -2.28 -7.55
N VAL A 122 10.81 -2.88 -6.36
CA VAL A 122 11.77 -3.94 -6.06
C VAL A 122 11.01 -5.17 -5.58
N ALA A 123 11.40 -6.33 -6.08
CA ALA A 123 10.85 -7.59 -5.60
C ALA A 123 11.26 -7.83 -4.15
N SER A 124 10.32 -8.30 -3.34
CA SER A 124 10.61 -8.76 -1.98
C SER A 124 11.38 -10.08 -1.98
N ALA A 125 11.74 -10.60 -0.81
CA ALA A 125 12.56 -11.81 -0.68
C ALA A 125 11.97 -13.06 -1.36
N ASN A 126 10.65 -13.11 -1.56
CA ASN A 126 9.96 -14.19 -2.28
C ASN A 126 9.97 -14.01 -3.82
N GLY A 127 10.65 -12.99 -4.34
CA GLY A 127 10.70 -12.67 -5.76
C GLY A 127 9.49 -11.92 -6.31
N ARG A 128 8.51 -11.55 -5.45
CA ARG A 128 7.29 -10.84 -5.86
C ARG A 128 7.31 -9.37 -5.47
N ILE A 129 6.75 -8.55 -6.34
CA ILE A 129 6.49 -7.13 -6.09
C ILE A 129 5.15 -7.00 -5.36
N LYS A 130 5.12 -6.29 -4.23
CA LYS A 130 3.87 -5.93 -3.54
C LYS A 130 3.19 -4.81 -4.33
N LEU A 131 1.88 -4.94 -4.57
CA LEU A 131 1.11 -3.95 -5.32
C LEU A 131 0.67 -2.75 -4.48
N MET A 132 0.78 -2.88 -3.16
CA MET A 132 0.46 -1.81 -2.22
C MET A 132 1.27 -1.98 -0.93
N ASN A 133 1.67 -0.86 -0.34
CA ASN A 133 2.23 -0.77 1.00
C ASN A 133 1.54 0.40 1.70
N VAL A 134 1.09 0.17 2.93
CA VAL A 134 0.46 1.16 3.81
C VAL A 134 1.33 1.31 5.05
N HIS A 135 1.52 2.55 5.47
CA HIS A 135 2.29 2.94 6.65
C HIS A 135 1.57 4.08 7.35
#